data_AF-A0A9E1W0L1-F1
#
_entry.id   AF-A0A9E1W0L1-F1
#
_cell.length_a   1.000
_cell.length_b   1.000
_cell.length_c   1.000
_cell.angle_alpha   90.00
_cell.angle_beta   90.00
_cell.angle_gamma   90.00
#
_symmetry.space_group_name_H-M   'P 1'
#
loop_
_entity.id
_entity.type
_entity.pdbx_description
1 polymer ?
#
loop_
_entity_poly.entity_id
_entity_poly.type
_entity_poly.pdbx_seq_one_letter_code
_entity_poly.pdbx_strand_id
1 'polypeptide(L)'
;MESSKIILRCIGTPKQPKTSLVFLLSIVVVFSMVSVVQAKTAEEWYTLAFEQNLAGKREKAIRSYQQVLRLKNNWPQAHHNLALLFYRLKNGVMAVHHLRLAEKLYLTDSDPESNRNLKIVKKNLQKTYAEFDINPEEFEELDAMHPVSPSSTWSVKGHGFVLDGYVFTLAHSLGDQEEVRVRIENQPPISARIVKRYIVYDLALLKLETKKPGYMFGDSSIYRVGDSLESPESKGEGAGHSSWRKGVITGLSAIMNDKNMFELELPFPPVPGSPLLNEGGKVAGIILSTPQIVKNFQAAGLPPEGSIALKSSYLSRVFSLYKNSLEGPKRKTPGRHRPDSDPFTVQRNSALAVIEGRTQESP
;
A
#
# COMPACT_ATOMS: atom_id res chain seq x y z
N MET A 1 -91.97 -4.24 -28.19
CA MET A 1 -92.09 -5.59 -27.61
C MET A 1 -91.35 -6.55 -28.54
N GLU A 2 -90.71 -7.57 -27.97
CA GLU A 2 -89.80 -8.58 -28.58
C GLU A 2 -88.37 -8.09 -28.86
N SER A 3 -87.33 -8.43 -28.09
CA SER A 3 -86.78 -9.74 -27.63
C SER A 3 -85.72 -10.33 -28.57
N SER A 4 -84.47 -10.03 -28.20
CA SER A 4 -83.33 -10.96 -28.06
C SER A 4 -82.71 -11.63 -29.28
N LYS A 5 -81.42 -11.29 -29.54
CA LYS A 5 -80.35 -12.28 -29.79
C LYS A 5 -79.05 -11.83 -29.11
N ILE A 6 -78.54 -12.73 -28.27
CA ILE A 6 -77.33 -12.70 -27.43
C ILE A 6 -76.21 -13.42 -28.17
N ILE A 7 -74.95 -12.92 -28.18
CA ILE A 7 -73.71 -13.73 -28.07
C ILE A 7 -72.56 -12.93 -27.38
N LEU A 8 -72.03 -13.54 -26.32
CA LEU A 8 -70.80 -13.41 -25.50
C LEU A 8 -69.53 -12.69 -26.00
N ARG A 9 -68.85 -12.00 -25.05
CA ARG A 9 -67.39 -12.11 -24.71
C ARG A 9 -67.11 -11.35 -23.39
N CYS A 10 -66.90 -12.03 -22.26
CA CYS A 10 -65.63 -12.57 -21.70
C CYS A 10 -64.71 -11.57 -20.96
N ILE A 11 -64.78 -11.60 -19.62
CA ILE A 11 -63.70 -11.80 -18.62
C ILE A 11 -62.51 -10.81 -18.54
N GLY A 12 -62.28 -10.27 -17.33
CA GLY A 12 -60.93 -10.19 -16.75
C GLY A 12 -60.54 -8.89 -16.03
N THR A 13 -60.67 -8.84 -14.69
CA THR A 13 -59.78 -8.04 -13.83
C THR A 13 -58.40 -8.70 -13.74
N PRO A 14 -57.31 -7.94 -13.52
CA PRO A 14 -56.42 -8.39 -12.45
C PRO A 14 -55.82 -7.28 -11.55
N LYS A 15 -55.32 -7.78 -10.42
CA LYS A 15 -54.79 -7.15 -9.21
C LYS A 15 -53.48 -6.34 -9.39
N GLN A 16 -53.33 -5.38 -8.48
CA GLN A 16 -52.14 -4.63 -8.02
C GLN A 16 -50.80 -5.41 -7.92
N PRO A 17 -49.66 -4.70 -7.88
CA PRO A 17 -48.49 -5.17 -7.14
C PRO A 17 -48.03 -4.19 -6.04
N LYS A 18 -48.08 -4.65 -4.77
CA LYS A 18 -47.49 -4.04 -3.56
C LYS A 18 -46.02 -4.45 -3.37
N THR A 19 -45.19 -4.46 -4.42
CA THR A 19 -43.83 -5.02 -4.36
C THR A 19 -42.71 -3.98 -4.21
N SER A 20 -42.99 -2.70 -4.45
CA SER A 20 -41.94 -1.66 -4.43
C SER A 20 -41.60 -1.15 -3.02
N LEU A 21 -42.55 -1.16 -2.09
CA LEU A 21 -42.35 -0.60 -0.73
C LEU A 21 -41.57 -1.54 0.20
N VAL A 22 -41.67 -2.86 0.03
CA VAL A 22 -40.98 -3.85 0.87
C VAL A 22 -39.47 -3.86 0.59
N PHE A 23 -39.05 -3.61 -0.66
CA PHE A 23 -37.64 -3.63 -1.05
C PHE A 23 -36.87 -2.42 -0.53
N LEU A 24 -37.52 -1.25 -0.45
CA LEU A 24 -36.93 -0.03 0.08
C LEU A 24 -36.74 -0.10 1.60
N LEU A 25 -37.66 -0.78 2.30
CA LEU A 25 -37.55 -1.02 3.74
C LEU A 25 -36.41 -1.99 4.08
N SER A 26 -36.20 -3.03 3.26
CA SER A 26 -35.08 -3.98 3.45
C SER A 26 -33.70 -3.35 3.27
N ILE A 27 -33.54 -2.37 2.38
CA ILE A 27 -32.24 -1.70 2.17
C ILE A 27 -31.89 -0.78 3.36
N VAL A 28 -32.88 -0.12 3.95
CA VAL A 28 -32.68 0.74 5.13
C VAL A 28 -32.34 -0.08 6.38
N VAL A 29 -32.95 -1.26 6.54
CA VAL A 29 -32.64 -2.17 7.66
C VAL A 29 -31.26 -2.86 7.50
N VAL A 30 -30.80 -3.12 6.27
CA VAL A 30 -29.44 -3.65 6.04
C VAL A 30 -28.36 -2.57 6.23
N PHE A 31 -28.68 -1.29 5.98
CA PHE A 31 -27.73 -0.18 6.18
C PHE A 31 -27.50 0.18 7.66
N SER A 32 -28.41 -0.20 8.58
CA SER A 32 -28.23 0.05 10.02
C SER A 32 -27.37 -1.00 10.74
N MET A 33 -26.84 -2.00 10.02
CA MET A 33 -25.98 -3.05 10.56
C MET A 33 -24.54 -2.98 10.01
N VAL A 34 -24.11 -1.81 9.51
CA VAL A 34 -22.66 -1.52 9.43
C VAL A 34 -22.25 -1.02 10.80
N SER A 35 -21.85 -1.93 11.69
CA SER A 35 -21.14 -1.56 12.91
C SER A 35 -19.94 -0.70 12.50
N VAL A 36 -20.01 0.60 12.79
CA VAL A 36 -18.84 1.47 12.74
C VAL A 36 -17.86 0.88 13.75
N VAL A 37 -16.86 0.15 13.26
CA VAL A 37 -15.74 -0.30 14.10
C VAL A 37 -14.97 0.97 14.45
N GLN A 38 -15.33 1.57 15.58
CA GLN A 38 -14.61 2.72 16.09
C GLN A 38 -13.19 2.26 16.44
N ALA A 39 -12.20 2.93 15.86
CA ALA A 39 -10.80 2.66 16.19
C ALA A 39 -10.58 2.94 17.67
N LYS A 40 -9.99 1.97 18.38
CA LYS A 40 -9.73 2.10 19.82
C LYS A 40 -8.78 3.26 20.11
N THR A 41 -9.09 4.04 21.13
CA THR A 41 -8.20 5.11 21.62
C THR A 41 -7.00 4.53 22.36
N ALA A 42 -6.00 5.36 22.63
CA ALA A 42 -4.81 4.93 23.36
C ALA A 42 -5.14 4.53 24.81
N GLU A 43 -6.10 5.23 25.44
CA GLU A 43 -6.67 4.91 26.75
C GLU A 43 -7.38 3.54 26.73
N GLU A 44 -8.19 3.28 25.69
CA GLU A 44 -8.91 2.01 25.56
C GLU A 44 -7.95 0.83 25.31
N TRP A 45 -6.89 1.05 24.52
CA TRP A 45 -5.82 0.08 24.36
C TRP A 45 -5.08 -0.19 25.68
N TYR A 46 -4.86 0.86 26.49
CA TYR A 46 -4.20 0.73 27.79
C TYR A 46 -5.05 -0.09 28.77
N THR A 47 -6.34 0.23 28.90
CA THR A 47 -7.27 -0.54 29.72
C THR A 47 -7.35 -1.99 29.27
N LEU A 48 -7.47 -2.24 27.97
CA LEU A 48 -7.48 -3.60 27.42
C LEU A 48 -6.18 -4.35 27.72
N ALA A 49 -5.02 -3.69 27.60
CA ALA A 49 -3.72 -4.29 27.91
C ALA A 49 -3.62 -4.67 29.39
N PHE A 50 -4.12 -3.80 30.27
CA PHE A 50 -4.18 -4.03 31.71
C PHE A 50 -5.06 -5.24 32.06
N GLU A 51 -6.29 -5.30 31.52
CA GLU A 51 -7.20 -6.44 31.70
C GLU A 51 -6.61 -7.75 31.20
N GLN A 52 -5.98 -7.73 30.02
CA GLN A 52 -5.31 -8.91 29.45
C GLN A 52 -4.15 -9.38 30.34
N ASN A 53 -3.40 -8.45 30.92
CA ASN A 53 -2.32 -8.78 31.85
C ASN A 53 -2.88 -9.42 33.13
N LEU A 54 -3.95 -8.87 33.71
CA LEU A 54 -4.64 -9.46 34.86
C LEU A 54 -5.18 -10.85 34.56
N ALA A 55 -5.69 -11.07 33.35
CA ALA A 55 -6.14 -12.37 32.87
C ALA A 55 -5.00 -13.34 32.51
N GLY A 56 -3.74 -12.98 32.74
CA GLY A 56 -2.57 -13.81 32.41
C GLY A 56 -2.26 -13.95 30.92
N LYS A 57 -2.98 -13.22 30.04
CA LYS A 57 -2.82 -13.23 28.57
C LYS A 57 -1.66 -12.31 28.16
N ARG A 58 -0.45 -12.67 28.59
CA ARG A 58 0.76 -11.83 28.54
C ARG A 58 1.10 -11.31 27.14
N GLU A 59 1.05 -12.16 26.11
CA GLU A 59 1.40 -11.79 24.74
C GLU A 59 0.38 -10.82 24.13
N LYS A 60 -0.90 -10.97 24.48
CA LYS A 60 -1.95 -10.03 24.06
C LYS A 60 -1.75 -8.68 24.74
N ALA A 61 -1.46 -8.69 26.05
CA ALA A 61 -1.21 -7.48 26.82
C ALA A 61 -0.02 -6.69 26.25
N ILE A 62 1.08 -7.36 25.90
CA ILE A 62 2.25 -6.73 25.25
C ILE A 62 1.84 -6.01 23.96
N ARG A 63 1.13 -6.70 23.05
CA ARG A 63 0.67 -6.10 21.79
C ARG A 63 -0.24 -4.90 22.03
N SER A 64 -1.14 -5.00 23.01
CA SER A 64 -2.05 -3.90 23.35
C SER A 64 -1.29 -2.70 23.92
N TYR A 65 -0.31 -2.90 24.81
CA TYR A 65 0.56 -1.82 25.29
C TYR A 65 1.40 -1.19 24.18
N GLN A 66 1.86 -1.97 23.20
CA GLN A 66 2.56 -1.43 22.04
C GLN A 66 1.64 -0.54 21.18
N GLN A 67 0.34 -0.84 21.07
CA GLN A 67 -0.61 0.05 20.41
C GLN A 67 -0.79 1.37 21.17
N VAL A 68 -0.76 1.34 22.51
CA VAL A 68 -0.77 2.58 23.33
C VAL A 68 0.40 3.47 22.93
N LEU A 69 1.61 2.91 22.89
CA LEU A 69 2.84 3.65 22.58
C LEU A 69 2.91 4.10 21.12
N ARG A 70 2.28 3.38 20.19
CA ARG A 70 2.13 3.81 18.80
C ARG A 70 1.26 5.06 18.66
N LEU A 71 0.21 5.17 19.47
CA LEU A 71 -0.72 6.30 19.44
C LEU A 71 -0.21 7.48 20.28
N LYS A 72 0.43 7.20 21.42
CA LYS A 72 1.02 8.19 22.33
C LYS A 72 2.37 7.68 22.82
N ASN A 73 3.43 8.16 22.19
CA ASN A 73 4.80 7.70 22.46
C ASN A 73 5.32 8.13 23.84
N ASN A 74 4.75 9.17 24.45
CA ASN A 74 5.17 9.73 25.73
C ASN A 74 4.27 9.27 26.90
N TRP A 75 4.03 7.96 27.03
CA TRP A 75 3.15 7.42 28.07
C TRP A 75 3.92 6.60 29.12
N PRO A 76 4.30 7.19 30.27
CA PRO A 76 5.18 6.53 31.23
C PRO A 76 4.54 5.30 31.90
N GLN A 77 3.24 5.34 32.18
CA GLN A 77 2.49 4.21 32.74
C GLN A 77 2.49 2.99 31.80
N ALA A 78 2.43 3.20 30.48
CA ALA A 78 2.44 2.12 29.50
C ALA A 78 3.81 1.44 29.44
N HIS A 79 4.89 2.23 29.43
CA HIS A 79 6.25 1.70 29.53
C HIS A 79 6.49 0.93 30.83
N HIS A 80 6.07 1.48 31.99
CA HIS A 80 6.23 0.81 33.28
C HIS A 80 5.50 -0.54 33.32
N ASN A 81 4.25 -0.60 32.85
CA ASN A 81 3.50 -1.86 32.82
C ASN A 81 4.07 -2.88 31.83
N LEU A 82 4.57 -2.43 30.68
CA LEU A 82 5.23 -3.28 29.70
C LEU A 82 6.53 -3.86 30.26
N ALA A 83 7.29 -3.06 31.02
CA ALA A 83 8.48 -3.55 31.71
C ALA A 83 8.15 -4.64 32.74
N LEU A 84 7.09 -4.45 33.53
CA LEU A 84 6.63 -5.47 34.48
C LEU A 84 6.21 -6.78 33.79
N LEU A 85 5.66 -6.70 32.57
CA LEU A 85 5.36 -7.87 31.76
C LEU A 85 6.64 -8.58 31.30
N PHE A 86 7.61 -7.85 30.76
CA PHE A 86 8.88 -8.43 30.33
C PHE A 86 9.68 -9.03 31.49
N TYR A 87 9.67 -8.36 32.64
CA TYR A 87 10.25 -8.87 33.88
C TYR A 87 9.64 -10.23 34.27
N ARG A 88 8.31 -10.36 34.20
CA ARG A 88 7.62 -11.65 34.46
C ARG A 88 7.92 -12.71 33.41
N LEU A 89 8.22 -12.32 32.18
CA LEU A 89 8.65 -13.19 31.09
C LEU A 89 10.15 -13.52 31.14
N LYS A 90 10.85 -13.09 32.19
CA LYS A 90 12.30 -13.26 32.36
C LYS A 90 13.14 -12.63 31.24
N ASN A 91 12.60 -11.62 30.55
CA ASN A 91 13.34 -10.79 29.60
C ASN A 91 13.82 -9.51 30.32
N GLY A 92 14.97 -9.63 31.01
CA GLY A 92 15.55 -8.54 31.80
C GLY A 92 15.93 -7.31 30.96
N VAL A 93 16.48 -7.52 29.76
CA VAL A 93 16.90 -6.44 28.85
C VAL A 93 15.72 -5.54 28.47
N MET A 94 14.62 -6.12 27.98
CA MET A 94 13.42 -5.35 27.63
C MET A 94 12.73 -4.73 28.85
N ALA A 95 12.82 -5.38 30.02
CA ALA A 95 12.31 -4.82 31.26
C ALA A 95 13.09 -3.56 31.67
N VAL A 96 14.42 -3.61 31.65
CA VAL A 96 15.29 -2.46 31.93
C VAL A 96 15.03 -1.33 30.93
N HIS A 97 14.99 -1.64 29.62
CA HIS A 97 14.74 -0.66 28.57
C HIS A 97 13.47 0.17 28.83
N HIS A 98 12.34 -0.51 29.07
CA HIS A 98 11.08 0.19 29.33
C HIS A 98 11.02 0.85 30.72
N LEU A 99 11.72 0.35 31.74
CA LEU A 99 11.83 1.03 33.03
C LEU A 99 12.61 2.35 32.91
N ARG A 100 13.72 2.38 32.16
CA ARG A 100 14.46 3.63 31.89
C ARG A 100 13.63 4.66 31.12
N LEU A 101 12.87 4.22 30.11
CA LEU A 101 11.95 5.11 29.39
C LEU A 101 10.86 5.68 30.31
N ALA A 102 10.27 4.84 31.17
CA ALA A 102 9.30 5.30 32.16
C ALA A 102 9.93 6.29 33.16
N GLU A 103 11.13 6.02 33.65
CA GLU A 103 11.89 6.90 34.54
C GLU A 103 12.13 8.27 33.91
N LYS A 104 12.66 8.29 32.69
CA LYS A 104 12.93 9.50 31.91
C LYS A 104 11.67 10.35 31.74
N LEU A 105 10.55 9.72 31.36
CA LEU A 105 9.29 10.41 31.18
C LEU A 105 8.73 10.96 32.50
N TYR A 106 8.75 10.18 33.59
CA TYR A 106 8.32 10.64 34.91
C TYR A 106 9.22 11.75 35.48
N LEU A 107 10.51 11.78 35.16
CA LEU A 107 11.43 12.86 35.56
C LEU A 107 11.07 14.20 34.88
N THR A 108 10.54 14.14 33.67
CA THR A 108 10.15 15.32 32.89
C THR A 108 8.71 15.78 33.15
N ASP A 109 7.95 15.00 33.91
CA ASP A 109 6.57 15.31 34.27
C ASP A 109 6.50 16.10 35.59
N SER A 110 5.65 17.12 35.60
CA SER A 110 5.48 18.02 36.75
C SER A 110 4.37 17.59 37.71
N ASP A 111 3.65 16.51 37.41
CA ASP A 111 2.58 15.96 38.25
C ASP A 111 3.12 15.38 39.58
N PRO A 112 2.57 15.75 40.75
CA PRO A 112 2.86 15.11 42.02
C PRO A 112 2.71 13.57 42.03
N GLU A 113 1.81 13.00 41.23
CA GLU A 113 1.67 11.54 41.12
C GLU A 113 2.89 10.91 40.44
N SER A 114 3.48 11.61 39.46
CA SER A 114 4.69 11.18 38.75
C SER A 114 5.90 11.04 39.67
N ASN A 115 6.01 11.85 40.74
CA ASN A 115 7.04 11.66 41.76
C ASN A 115 6.91 10.34 42.55
N ARG A 116 5.67 9.87 42.79
CA ARG A 116 5.44 8.57 43.45
C ARG A 116 5.79 7.43 42.50
N ASN A 117 5.31 7.50 41.26
CA ASN A 117 5.56 6.49 40.25
C ASN A 117 7.05 6.40 39.90
N LEU A 118 7.77 7.52 39.87
CA LEU A 118 9.22 7.58 39.69
C LEU A 118 9.97 6.78 40.76
N LYS A 119 9.58 6.90 42.04
CA LYS A 119 10.19 6.12 43.13
C LYS A 119 9.97 4.61 42.93
N ILE A 120 8.79 4.22 42.46
CA ILE A 120 8.46 2.81 42.17
C ILE A 120 9.29 2.31 40.98
N VAL A 121 9.36 3.08 39.91
CA VAL A 121 10.15 2.74 38.71
C VAL A 121 11.62 2.59 39.05
N LYS A 122 12.22 3.54 39.80
CA LYS A 122 13.62 3.46 40.26
C LYS A 122 13.90 2.19 41.06
N LYS A 123 13.00 1.83 41.99
CA LYS A 123 13.12 0.59 42.77
C LYS A 123 13.02 -0.65 41.88
N ASN A 124 12.08 -0.67 40.94
CA ASN A 124 11.93 -1.77 39.99
C ASN A 124 13.14 -1.90 39.07
N LEU A 125 13.72 -0.77 38.64
CA LEU A 125 14.91 -0.72 37.81
C LEU A 125 16.10 -1.30 38.55
N GLN A 126 16.37 -0.85 39.77
CA GLN A 126 17.41 -1.40 40.64
C GLN A 126 17.24 -2.91 40.87
N LYS A 127 16.00 -3.35 41.13
CA LYS A 127 15.69 -4.77 41.30
C LYS A 127 15.97 -5.57 40.03
N THR A 128 15.60 -5.03 38.87
CA THR A 128 15.77 -5.70 37.57
C THR A 128 17.26 -5.81 37.22
N TYR A 129 18.05 -4.77 37.47
CA TYR A 129 19.51 -4.83 37.34
C TYR A 129 20.11 -5.96 38.17
N ALA A 130 19.75 -6.02 39.45
CA ALA A 130 20.28 -7.04 40.36
C ALA A 130 19.81 -8.47 40.02
N GLU A 131 18.55 -8.66 39.61
CA GLU A 131 18.00 -10.00 39.36
C GLU A 131 18.47 -10.62 38.05
N PHE A 132 18.72 -9.80 37.02
CA PHE A 132 19.13 -10.26 35.70
C PHE A 132 20.63 -10.06 35.43
N ASP A 133 21.40 -9.63 36.43
CA ASP A 133 22.84 -9.36 36.33
C ASP A 133 23.18 -8.39 35.18
N ILE A 134 22.38 -7.32 35.08
CA ILE A 134 22.51 -6.32 34.01
C ILE A 134 23.32 -5.13 34.54
N ASN A 135 24.39 -4.77 33.83
CA ASN A 135 25.17 -3.58 34.15
C ASN A 135 24.42 -2.30 33.72
N PRO A 136 24.11 -1.36 34.63
CA PRO A 136 23.45 -0.10 34.27
C PRO A 136 24.22 0.74 33.25
N GLU A 137 25.55 0.65 33.25
CA GLU A 137 26.44 1.42 32.36
C GLU A 137 26.24 1.03 30.88
N GLU A 138 25.94 -0.26 30.60
CA GLU A 138 25.60 -0.74 29.24
C GLU A 138 24.40 0.00 28.63
N PHE A 139 23.53 0.56 29.48
CA PHE A 139 22.36 1.32 29.07
C PHE A 139 22.58 2.85 29.14
N GLU A 140 23.62 3.34 29.82
CA GLU A 140 24.02 4.75 29.76
C GLU A 140 24.73 5.09 28.45
N GLU A 141 25.53 4.16 27.91
CA GLU A 141 26.12 4.29 26.56
C GLU A 141 25.06 4.34 25.45
N LEU A 142 23.86 3.79 25.67
CA LEU A 142 22.73 3.85 24.74
C LEU A 142 22.02 5.22 24.68
N ASP A 143 22.07 6.01 25.75
CA ASP A 143 21.55 7.39 25.79
C ASP A 143 22.58 8.42 25.27
N ALA A 144 23.88 8.12 25.40
CA ALA A 144 25.01 8.95 24.93
C ALA A 144 25.48 8.59 23.52
N MET A 145 25.23 7.37 23.05
CA MET A 145 25.10 7.11 21.63
C MET A 145 23.90 7.93 21.18
N HIS A 146 24.16 9.07 20.53
CA HIS A 146 23.23 9.55 19.51
C HIS A 146 22.80 8.29 18.76
N PRO A 147 21.49 8.03 18.58
CA PRO A 147 21.12 6.92 17.76
C PRO A 147 21.96 7.09 16.49
N VAL A 148 22.72 6.06 16.11
CA VAL A 148 22.90 5.83 14.70
C VAL A 148 21.46 5.75 14.25
N SER A 149 20.92 6.90 13.82
CA SER A 149 19.57 7.02 13.27
C SER A 149 19.55 5.83 12.34
N PRO A 150 18.74 4.77 12.58
CA PRO A 150 18.94 3.47 11.95
C PRO A 150 19.22 3.80 10.52
N SER A 151 20.48 3.62 10.09
CA SER A 151 20.94 4.37 8.91
C SER A 151 19.94 3.98 7.87
N SER A 152 19.10 4.93 7.43
CA SER A 152 17.87 4.51 6.78
C SER A 152 18.35 4.07 5.41
N THR A 153 18.69 2.78 5.31
CA THR A 153 19.34 2.23 4.15
C THR A 153 18.23 2.14 3.14
N TRP A 154 18.38 2.97 2.12
CA TRP A 154 17.48 2.97 0.98
C TRP A 154 17.78 1.70 0.21
N SER A 155 16.87 0.73 0.29
CA SER A 155 16.96 -0.50 -0.49
C SER A 155 16.04 -0.39 -1.70
N VAL A 156 16.46 -1.01 -2.81
CA VAL A 156 15.62 -1.13 -3.99
C VAL A 156 14.38 -1.94 -3.63
N LYS A 157 13.22 -1.32 -3.81
CA LYS A 157 11.90 -1.92 -3.64
C LYS A 157 11.32 -2.37 -4.96
N GLY A 158 11.70 -1.79 -6.09
CA GLY A 158 11.22 -2.28 -7.38
C GLY A 158 11.55 -1.36 -8.52
N HIS A 159 10.92 -1.64 -9.66
CA HIS A 159 11.08 -0.89 -10.90
C HIS A 159 9.78 -0.24 -11.32
N GLY A 160 9.90 0.76 -12.18
CA GLY A 160 8.78 1.55 -12.66
C GLY A 160 9.17 2.36 -13.88
N PHE A 161 8.27 3.25 -14.27
CA PHE A 161 8.57 4.24 -15.28
C PHE A 161 7.89 5.57 -15.00
N VAL A 162 8.56 6.64 -15.41
CA VAL A 162 8.08 8.01 -15.30
C VAL A 162 7.11 8.30 -16.44
N LEU A 163 5.98 8.93 -16.12
CA LEU A 163 5.02 9.47 -17.06
C LEU A 163 4.48 10.79 -16.49
N ASP A 164 4.77 11.90 -17.17
CA ASP A 164 4.29 13.25 -16.82
C ASP A 164 4.52 13.66 -15.35
N GLY A 165 5.70 13.36 -14.79
CA GLY A 165 6.03 13.66 -13.39
C GLY A 165 5.33 12.78 -12.35
N TYR A 166 4.80 11.63 -12.79
CA TYR A 166 4.33 10.54 -11.95
C TYR A 166 5.12 9.27 -12.28
N VAL A 167 5.08 8.28 -11.40
CA VAL A 167 5.70 6.97 -11.63
C VAL A 167 4.65 5.88 -11.48
N PHE A 168 4.57 5.02 -12.48
CA PHE A 168 3.86 3.74 -12.37
C PHE A 168 4.85 2.68 -11.89
N THR A 169 4.44 1.91 -10.87
CA THR A 169 5.21 0.81 -10.29
C THR A 169 4.26 -0.20 -9.65
N LEU A 170 4.81 -1.27 -9.06
CA LEU A 170 4.04 -2.29 -8.38
C LEU A 170 3.87 -1.97 -6.89
N ALA A 171 2.70 -2.27 -6.33
CA ALA A 171 2.32 -1.82 -4.99
C ALA A 171 2.90 -2.69 -3.86
N HIS A 172 2.97 -4.01 -4.07
CA HIS A 172 3.37 -4.99 -3.05
C HIS A 172 4.77 -4.73 -2.51
N SER A 173 5.66 -4.22 -3.36
CA SER A 173 7.07 -4.09 -3.02
C SER A 173 7.40 -2.81 -2.26
N LEU A 174 6.46 -1.85 -2.20
CA LEU A 174 6.64 -0.57 -1.51
C LEU A 174 6.43 -0.65 0.01
N GLY A 175 5.82 -1.74 0.51
CA GLY A 175 5.43 -1.87 1.92
C GLY A 175 4.42 -0.79 2.36
N ASP A 176 4.40 -0.47 3.66
CA ASP A 176 3.46 0.49 4.27
C ASP A 176 3.97 1.95 4.28
N GLN A 177 5.09 2.23 3.60
CA GLN A 177 5.69 3.57 3.57
C GLN A 177 4.79 4.55 2.80
N GLU A 178 4.68 5.79 3.27
CA GLU A 178 3.97 6.87 2.55
C GLU A 178 4.87 7.61 1.54
N GLU A 179 6.18 7.60 1.80
CA GLU A 179 7.20 8.27 0.99
C GLU A 179 8.29 7.29 0.56
N VAL A 180 8.70 7.41 -0.69
CA VAL A 180 9.77 6.63 -1.32
C VAL A 180 10.71 7.57 -2.08
N ARG A 181 11.87 7.06 -2.51
CA ARG A 181 12.74 7.76 -3.45
C ARG A 181 12.72 7.06 -4.80
N VAL A 182 12.90 7.83 -5.85
CA VAL A 182 12.92 7.35 -7.22
C VAL A 182 14.21 7.79 -7.88
N ARG A 183 15.00 6.81 -8.31
CA ARG A 183 16.21 7.03 -9.09
C ARG A 183 15.93 6.77 -10.56
N ILE A 184 16.27 7.75 -11.42
CA ILE A 184 16.08 7.68 -12.87
C ILE A 184 17.47 7.69 -13.50
N GLU A 185 17.83 6.58 -14.15
CA GLU A 185 19.18 6.37 -14.68
C GLU A 185 20.29 6.68 -13.63
N ASN A 186 21.24 7.55 -13.99
CA ASN A 186 22.36 7.99 -13.16
C ASN A 186 22.08 9.33 -12.44
N GLN A 187 20.83 9.77 -12.38
CA GLN A 187 20.46 10.99 -11.68
C GLN A 187 20.33 10.74 -10.16
N PRO A 188 20.54 11.75 -9.31
CA PRO A 188 20.25 11.66 -7.89
C PRO A 188 18.80 11.22 -7.63
N PRO A 189 18.54 10.39 -6.59
CA PRO A 189 17.19 9.99 -6.23
C PRO A 189 16.29 11.20 -5.91
N ILE A 190 15.04 11.14 -6.34
CA ILE A 190 14.03 12.18 -6.18
C ILE A 190 12.98 11.67 -5.18
N SER A 191 12.61 12.48 -4.19
CA SER A 191 11.49 12.13 -3.31
C SER A 191 10.18 11.99 -4.08
N ALA A 192 9.39 11.01 -3.69
CA ALA A 192 8.10 10.72 -4.28
C ALA A 192 7.10 10.23 -3.24
N ARG A 193 5.85 10.69 -3.37
CA ARG A 193 4.76 10.27 -2.48
C ARG A 193 3.88 9.25 -3.17
N ILE A 194 3.43 8.26 -2.42
CA ILE A 194 2.46 7.29 -2.93
C ILE A 194 1.08 7.96 -2.92
N VAL A 195 0.53 8.24 -4.10
CA VAL A 195 -0.75 8.97 -4.21
C VAL A 195 -1.94 8.05 -4.45
N LYS A 196 -1.71 6.85 -4.99
CA LYS A 196 -2.77 5.86 -5.19
C LYS A 196 -2.21 4.44 -5.22
N ARG A 197 -2.95 3.50 -4.65
CA ARG A 197 -2.73 2.06 -4.77
C ARG A 197 -3.98 1.40 -5.35
N TYR A 198 -3.79 0.45 -6.26
CA TYR A 198 -4.82 -0.40 -6.84
C TYR A 198 -4.47 -1.84 -6.52
N ILE A 199 -4.99 -2.33 -5.40
CA ILE A 199 -4.55 -3.59 -4.77
C ILE A 199 -4.75 -4.79 -5.69
N VAL A 200 -5.88 -4.87 -6.40
CA VAL A 200 -6.22 -6.03 -7.26
C VAL A 200 -5.15 -6.28 -8.33
N TYR A 201 -4.78 -5.24 -9.08
CA TYR A 201 -3.73 -5.32 -10.11
C TYR A 201 -2.33 -5.03 -9.59
N ASP A 202 -2.15 -4.95 -8.27
CA ASP A 202 -0.85 -4.67 -7.66
C ASP A 202 -0.16 -3.40 -8.21
N LEU A 203 -0.93 -2.35 -8.50
CA LEU A 203 -0.43 -1.13 -9.13
C LEU A 203 -0.33 0.02 -8.12
N ALA A 204 0.76 0.77 -8.17
CA ALA A 204 0.92 2.02 -7.43
C ALA A 204 1.21 3.19 -8.39
N LEU A 205 0.63 4.35 -8.06
CA LEU A 205 0.94 5.63 -8.69
C LEU A 205 1.67 6.50 -7.67
N LEU A 206 2.86 6.96 -8.05
CA LEU A 206 3.68 7.86 -7.24
C LEU A 206 3.69 9.25 -7.87
N LYS A 207 3.72 10.29 -7.03
CA LYS A 207 3.96 11.68 -7.47
C LYS A 207 5.39 12.08 -7.13
N LEU A 208 6.18 12.43 -8.14
CA LEU A 208 7.51 13.02 -7.94
C LEU A 208 7.37 14.45 -7.42
N GLU A 209 8.22 14.82 -6.46
CA GLU A 209 8.31 16.21 -5.99
C GLU A 209 8.82 17.15 -7.09
N THR A 210 9.80 16.69 -7.86
CA THR A 210 10.32 17.40 -9.04
C THR A 210 9.82 16.76 -10.32
N LYS A 211 9.12 17.52 -11.18
CA LYS A 211 8.62 17.01 -12.46
C LYS A 211 9.78 16.62 -13.37
N LYS A 212 9.69 15.43 -13.96
CA LYS A 212 10.65 14.89 -14.93
C LYS A 212 9.92 14.52 -16.22
N PRO A 213 10.57 14.64 -17.39
CA PRO A 213 10.05 14.06 -18.62
C PRO A 213 9.89 12.55 -18.44
N GLY A 214 8.92 11.97 -19.14
CA GLY A 214 8.56 10.57 -19.01
C GLY A 214 7.97 10.06 -20.30
N TYR A 215 7.70 8.76 -20.36
CA TYR A 215 7.08 8.16 -21.52
C TYR A 215 5.68 8.72 -21.78
N MET A 216 5.16 8.40 -22.96
CA MET A 216 3.77 8.62 -23.34
C MET A 216 3.03 7.29 -23.42
N PHE A 217 1.73 7.30 -23.15
CA PHE A 217 0.90 6.13 -23.42
C PHE A 217 0.75 5.92 -24.94
N GLY A 218 0.92 4.67 -25.35
CA GLY A 218 0.41 4.15 -26.63
C GLY A 218 -0.98 3.55 -26.44
N ASP A 219 -1.66 3.24 -27.54
CA ASP A 219 -2.95 2.57 -27.49
C ASP A 219 -2.78 1.06 -27.45
N SER A 220 -3.01 0.44 -26.29
CA SER A 220 -2.96 -1.01 -26.13
C SER A 220 -4.11 -1.77 -26.83
N SER A 221 -5.16 -1.10 -27.28
CA SER A 221 -6.34 -1.76 -27.85
C SER A 221 -6.13 -2.24 -29.29
N ILE A 222 -5.09 -1.74 -29.96
CA ILE A 222 -4.78 -2.07 -31.37
C ILE A 222 -4.08 -3.42 -31.52
N TYR A 223 -3.52 -3.97 -30.43
CA TYR A 223 -2.67 -5.16 -30.48
C TYR A 223 -3.46 -6.46 -30.63
N ARG A 224 -2.82 -7.42 -31.30
CA ARG A 224 -3.30 -8.77 -31.55
C ARG A 224 -2.30 -9.79 -31.01
N VAL A 225 -2.76 -11.03 -30.87
CA VAL A 225 -1.87 -12.17 -30.60
C VAL A 225 -0.86 -12.29 -31.76
N GLY A 226 0.41 -12.47 -31.42
CA GLY A 226 1.54 -12.49 -32.35
C GLY A 226 2.26 -11.14 -32.49
N ASP A 227 1.65 -10.03 -32.07
CA ASP A 227 2.34 -8.74 -32.10
C ASP A 227 3.49 -8.69 -31.09
N SER A 228 4.54 -7.94 -31.42
CA SER A 228 5.72 -7.78 -30.58
C SER A 228 5.70 -6.49 -29.77
N LEU A 229 6.14 -6.59 -28.52
CA LEU A 229 6.41 -5.46 -27.62
C LEU A 229 7.80 -5.58 -27.03
N GLU A 230 8.40 -4.46 -26.64
CA GLU A 230 9.75 -4.44 -26.08
C GLU A 230 9.72 -4.19 -24.57
N SER A 231 10.57 -4.90 -23.84
CA SER A 231 10.81 -4.72 -22.41
C SER A 231 12.31 -4.59 -22.15
N PRO A 232 12.73 -3.86 -21.10
CA PRO A 232 14.08 -3.99 -20.59
C PRO A 232 14.30 -5.39 -19.99
N GLU A 233 15.53 -5.88 -20.09
CA GLU A 233 16.00 -7.11 -19.46
C GLU A 233 16.72 -6.78 -18.14
N SER A 234 16.69 -7.71 -17.19
CA SER A 234 17.45 -7.61 -15.94
C SER A 234 18.92 -7.98 -16.18
N LYS A 235 19.89 -7.17 -15.70
CA LYS A 235 21.32 -7.55 -15.67
C LYS A 235 21.75 -8.31 -14.40
N GLY A 236 20.83 -8.65 -13.50
CA GLY A 236 21.16 -9.16 -12.16
C GLY A 236 21.41 -8.03 -11.15
N GLU A 237 21.54 -8.39 -9.86
CA GLU A 237 21.56 -7.44 -8.74
C GLU A 237 22.63 -6.35 -8.90
N GLY A 238 22.21 -5.08 -8.78
CA GLY A 238 23.10 -3.92 -8.77
C GLY A 238 23.50 -3.36 -10.13
N ALA A 239 23.28 -4.08 -11.24
CA ALA A 239 23.51 -3.58 -12.59
C ALA A 239 22.19 -3.10 -13.22
N GLY A 240 22.16 -1.86 -13.72
CA GLY A 240 20.98 -1.28 -14.38
C GLY A 240 20.51 -2.06 -15.62
N HIS A 241 19.41 -1.61 -16.23
CA HIS A 241 18.76 -2.29 -17.36
C HIS A 241 19.72 -2.63 -18.52
N SER A 242 19.81 -3.91 -18.91
CA SER A 242 20.39 -4.35 -20.19
C SER A 242 19.35 -4.16 -21.28
N SER A 243 19.82 -3.77 -22.46
CA SER A 243 19.18 -3.96 -23.77
C SER A 243 17.68 -4.27 -23.81
N TRP A 244 16.94 -3.41 -24.51
CA TRP A 244 15.56 -3.69 -24.89
C TRP A 244 15.48 -4.94 -25.76
N ARG A 245 14.58 -5.87 -25.39
CA ARG A 245 14.34 -7.10 -26.13
C ARG A 245 12.85 -7.27 -26.41
N LYS A 246 12.55 -7.88 -27.56
CA LYS A 246 11.18 -8.15 -28.00
C LYS A 246 10.62 -9.39 -27.29
N GLY A 247 9.38 -9.29 -26.84
CA GLY A 247 8.49 -10.39 -26.48
C GLY A 247 7.27 -10.40 -27.38
N VAL A 248 6.53 -11.50 -27.37
CA VAL A 248 5.36 -11.71 -28.23
C VAL A 248 4.10 -11.80 -27.37
N ILE A 249 3.03 -11.13 -27.79
CA ILE A 249 1.71 -11.26 -27.15
C ILE A 249 1.13 -12.62 -27.51
N THR A 250 0.91 -13.46 -26.50
CA THR A 250 0.28 -14.79 -26.65
C THR A 250 -1.20 -14.76 -26.29
N GLY A 251 -1.62 -13.80 -25.48
CA GLY A 251 -3.02 -13.64 -25.07
C GLY A 251 -3.43 -12.18 -24.87
N LEU A 252 -4.68 -11.87 -25.24
CA LEU A 252 -5.29 -10.54 -25.04
C LEU A 252 -6.11 -10.42 -23.75
N SER A 253 -6.20 -11.50 -22.99
CA SER A 253 -6.76 -11.55 -21.64
C SER A 253 -5.91 -12.52 -20.85
N ALA A 254 -5.67 -12.24 -19.58
CA ALA A 254 -4.94 -13.13 -18.67
C ALA A 254 -5.67 -13.21 -17.34
N ILE A 255 -5.44 -14.28 -16.56
CA ILE A 255 -5.99 -14.50 -15.20
C ILE A 255 -7.52 -14.29 -15.12
N MET A 256 -8.28 -15.39 -15.07
CA MET A 256 -9.75 -15.35 -15.06
C MET A 256 -10.35 -14.58 -16.26
N ASN A 257 -9.68 -14.62 -17.42
CA ASN A 257 -10.10 -13.93 -18.64
C ASN A 257 -10.22 -12.40 -18.48
N ASP A 258 -9.38 -11.76 -17.66
CA ASP A 258 -9.37 -10.31 -17.51
C ASP A 258 -8.80 -9.63 -18.76
N LYS A 259 -9.67 -8.90 -19.46
CA LYS A 259 -9.39 -8.16 -20.70
C LYS A 259 -8.42 -6.98 -20.53
N ASN A 260 -8.11 -6.56 -19.31
CA ASN A 260 -7.16 -5.49 -19.05
C ASN A 260 -5.71 -5.97 -19.07
N MET A 261 -5.46 -7.28 -19.19
CA MET A 261 -4.12 -7.85 -19.14
C MET A 261 -3.73 -8.50 -20.48
N PHE A 262 -2.45 -8.39 -20.83
CA PHE A 262 -1.82 -9.21 -21.84
C PHE A 262 -1.21 -10.46 -21.18
N GLU A 263 -1.19 -11.56 -21.93
CA GLU A 263 -0.26 -12.66 -21.71
C GLU A 263 0.85 -12.57 -22.77
N LEU A 264 2.09 -12.81 -22.34
CA LEU A 264 3.29 -12.54 -23.11
C LEU A 264 4.28 -13.70 -22.95
N GLU A 265 4.94 -14.02 -24.05
CA GLU A 265 6.13 -14.85 -24.05
C GLU A 265 7.37 -13.94 -24.18
N LEU A 266 8.23 -13.98 -23.16
CA LEU A 266 9.48 -13.23 -23.12
C LEU A 266 10.65 -14.24 -23.10
N PRO A 267 11.57 -14.22 -24.08
CA PRO A 267 12.70 -15.15 -24.13
C PRO A 267 13.83 -14.80 -23.15
N PHE A 268 13.49 -14.08 -22.07
CA PHE A 268 14.38 -13.57 -21.04
C PHE A 268 13.58 -13.31 -19.75
N PRO A 269 14.24 -13.27 -18.57
CA PRO A 269 13.56 -12.97 -17.32
C PRO A 269 12.94 -11.55 -17.32
N PRO A 270 11.63 -11.41 -17.05
CA PRO A 270 10.98 -10.11 -16.98
C PRO A 270 11.45 -9.30 -15.76
N VAL A 271 11.33 -7.99 -15.85
CA VAL A 271 11.51 -7.06 -14.72
C VAL A 271 10.14 -6.50 -14.31
N PRO A 272 9.47 -7.05 -13.27
CA PRO A 272 8.17 -6.55 -12.84
C PRO A 272 8.20 -5.05 -12.52
N GLY A 273 7.17 -4.34 -12.95
CA GLY A 273 7.06 -2.88 -12.87
C GLY A 273 7.66 -2.13 -14.06
N SER A 274 8.43 -2.78 -14.93
CA SER A 274 8.95 -2.15 -16.14
C SER A 274 7.85 -1.89 -17.20
N PRO A 275 8.02 -0.89 -18.07
CA PRO A 275 7.09 -0.65 -19.16
C PRO A 275 7.29 -1.65 -20.30
N LEU A 276 6.19 -1.97 -20.97
CA LEU A 276 6.21 -2.51 -22.33
C LEU A 276 6.10 -1.38 -23.33
N LEU A 277 7.04 -1.30 -24.27
CA LEU A 277 7.07 -0.27 -25.29
C LEU A 277 6.75 -0.83 -26.67
N ASN A 278 6.12 0.01 -27.48
CA ASN A 278 6.00 -0.21 -28.91
C ASN A 278 7.22 0.32 -29.67
N GLU A 279 7.29 0.09 -30.98
CA GLU A 279 8.44 0.50 -31.79
C GLU A 279 8.70 2.02 -31.74
N GLY A 280 7.62 2.81 -31.57
CA GLY A 280 7.67 4.25 -31.37
C GLY A 280 8.02 4.71 -29.94
N GLY A 281 8.38 3.80 -29.04
CA GLY A 281 8.76 4.13 -27.66
C GLY A 281 7.60 4.54 -26.74
N LYS A 282 6.34 4.31 -27.14
CA LYS A 282 5.17 4.58 -26.32
C LYS A 282 4.78 3.36 -25.48
N VAL A 283 4.30 3.60 -24.27
CA VAL A 283 3.92 2.56 -23.30
C VAL A 283 2.65 1.85 -23.74
N ALA A 284 2.76 0.56 -24.03
CA ALA A 284 1.65 -0.36 -24.29
C ALA A 284 1.17 -1.08 -23.03
N GLY A 285 1.98 -1.13 -21.96
CA GLY A 285 1.59 -1.72 -20.68
C GLY A 285 2.69 -1.67 -19.62
N ILE A 286 2.42 -2.29 -18.48
CA ILE A 286 3.39 -2.50 -17.37
C ILE A 286 3.46 -3.99 -17.04
N ILE A 287 4.67 -4.53 -16.92
CA ILE A 287 4.88 -5.93 -16.54
C ILE A 287 4.48 -6.13 -15.08
N LEU A 288 3.66 -7.15 -14.80
CA LEU A 288 3.22 -7.48 -13.44
C LEU A 288 4.03 -8.64 -12.86
N SER A 289 3.93 -8.82 -11.54
CA SER A 289 4.41 -10.03 -10.87
C SER A 289 3.35 -11.13 -10.98
N THR A 290 3.56 -12.12 -11.85
CA THR A 290 2.63 -13.26 -12.02
C THR A 290 2.24 -13.90 -10.69
N PRO A 291 3.18 -14.25 -9.77
CA PRO A 291 2.82 -14.83 -8.47
C PRO A 291 1.92 -13.92 -7.63
N GLN A 292 2.19 -12.61 -7.63
CA GLN A 292 1.41 -11.66 -6.85
C GLN A 292 -0.01 -11.48 -7.41
N ILE A 293 -0.16 -11.45 -8.74
CA ILE A 293 -1.47 -11.32 -9.38
C ILE A 293 -2.30 -12.59 -9.20
N VAL A 294 -1.70 -13.78 -9.36
CA VAL A 294 -2.39 -15.06 -9.09
C VAL A 294 -2.93 -15.07 -7.66
N LYS A 295 -2.13 -14.64 -6.69
CA LYS A 295 -2.54 -14.49 -5.28
C LYS A 295 -3.69 -13.49 -5.11
N ASN A 296 -3.60 -12.30 -5.72
CA ASN A 296 -4.60 -11.25 -5.59
C ASN A 296 -5.96 -11.64 -6.17
N PHE A 297 -5.96 -12.34 -7.31
CA PHE A 297 -7.18 -12.79 -8.00
C PHE A 297 -7.76 -14.08 -7.40
N GLN A 298 -7.07 -14.71 -6.43
CA GLN A 298 -7.46 -16.01 -5.88
C GLN A 298 -7.75 -17.04 -6.97
N ALA A 299 -7.02 -16.96 -8.09
CA ALA A 299 -7.32 -17.78 -9.27
C ALA A 299 -7.13 -19.26 -8.92
N ALA A 300 -8.24 -20.00 -8.81
CA ALA A 300 -8.23 -21.44 -8.62
C ALA A 300 -7.83 -22.09 -9.95
N GLY A 301 -6.55 -22.45 -10.09
CA GLY A 301 -6.04 -23.06 -11.32
C GLY A 301 -4.53 -23.02 -11.44
N LEU A 302 -4.03 -23.47 -12.59
CA LEU A 302 -2.62 -23.33 -12.95
C LEU A 302 -2.33 -21.86 -13.27
N PRO A 303 -1.22 -21.29 -12.78
CA PRO A 303 -0.80 -19.95 -13.17
C PRO A 303 -0.52 -19.91 -14.69
N PRO A 304 -0.67 -18.75 -15.35
CA PRO A 304 -0.31 -18.62 -16.75
C PRO A 304 1.17 -18.97 -16.93
N GLU A 305 1.48 -19.68 -18.01
CA GLU A 305 2.85 -20.13 -18.29
C GLU A 305 3.74 -18.95 -18.67
N GLY A 306 3.14 -17.89 -19.26
CA GLY A 306 3.82 -16.69 -19.68
C GLY A 306 3.93 -15.59 -18.63
N SER A 307 4.59 -14.51 -19.03
CA SER A 307 4.55 -13.24 -18.31
C SER A 307 3.22 -12.54 -18.55
N ILE A 308 2.79 -11.73 -17.59
CA ILE A 308 1.57 -10.93 -17.73
C ILE A 308 1.85 -9.44 -17.58
N ALA A 309 1.07 -8.63 -18.27
CA ALA A 309 1.19 -7.18 -18.19
C ALA A 309 -0.16 -6.47 -18.19
N LEU A 310 -0.28 -5.38 -17.45
CA LEU A 310 -1.48 -4.54 -17.44
C LEU A 310 -1.42 -3.55 -18.61
N LYS A 311 -2.49 -3.51 -19.41
CA LYS A 311 -2.59 -2.70 -20.63
C LYS A 311 -2.57 -1.19 -20.37
N SER A 312 -1.94 -0.44 -21.27
CA SER A 312 -1.87 1.04 -21.20
C SER A 312 -3.24 1.70 -21.24
N SER A 313 -4.25 1.09 -21.87
CA SER A 313 -5.64 1.58 -21.85
C SER A 313 -6.22 1.62 -20.42
N TYR A 314 -5.91 0.62 -19.58
CA TYR A 314 -6.27 0.62 -18.17
C TYR A 314 -5.47 1.69 -17.42
N LEU A 315 -4.15 1.74 -17.61
CA LEU A 315 -3.26 2.71 -16.97
C LEU A 315 -3.69 4.16 -17.25
N SER A 316 -3.94 4.48 -18.52
CA SER A 316 -4.40 5.79 -18.99
C SER A 316 -5.74 6.19 -18.35
N ARG A 317 -6.68 5.24 -18.28
CA ARG A 317 -7.98 5.47 -17.62
C ARG A 317 -7.83 5.80 -16.14
N VAL A 318 -7.08 4.99 -15.38
CA VAL A 318 -6.91 5.24 -13.94
C VAL A 318 -6.10 6.50 -13.65
N PHE A 319 -5.15 6.83 -14.52
CA PHE A 319 -4.38 8.07 -14.43
C PHE A 319 -5.25 9.31 -14.67
N SER A 320 -6.08 9.25 -15.71
CA SER A 320 -7.01 10.34 -16.06
C SER A 320 -8.03 10.57 -14.94
N LEU A 321 -8.57 9.49 -14.36
CA LEU A 321 -9.47 9.58 -13.21
C LEU A 321 -8.79 10.25 -12.01
N TYR A 322 -7.55 9.87 -11.71
CA TYR A 322 -6.78 10.49 -10.63
C TYR A 322 -6.54 11.99 -10.90
N LYS A 323 -6.04 12.36 -12.08
CA LYS A 323 -5.82 13.78 -12.43
C LYS A 323 -7.09 14.60 -12.35
N ASN A 324 -8.19 14.09 -12.92
CA ASN A 324 -9.48 14.77 -12.86
C ASN A 324 -9.99 14.95 -11.42
N SER A 325 -9.68 14.02 -10.51
CA SER A 325 -10.04 14.15 -9.10
C SER A 325 -9.29 15.29 -8.38
N LEU A 326 -8.11 15.68 -8.86
CA LEU A 326 -7.33 16.81 -8.33
C LEU A 326 -7.84 18.17 -8.84
N GLU A 327 -8.35 18.21 -10.08
CA GLU A 327 -8.71 19.46 -10.77
C GLU A 327 -10.12 19.99 -10.43
N GLY A 328 -10.90 19.25 -9.62
CA GLY A 328 -12.29 19.58 -9.32
C GLY A 328 -13.22 19.50 -10.56
N PRO A 329 -14.55 19.71 -10.40
CA PRO A 329 -15.47 19.67 -11.53
C PRO A 329 -15.18 20.82 -12.51
N LYS A 330 -14.62 20.49 -13.68
CA LYS A 330 -14.40 21.45 -14.77
C LYS A 330 -15.75 22.00 -15.27
N ARG A 331 -15.96 23.32 -15.14
CA ARG A 331 -16.99 24.02 -15.92
C ARG A 331 -16.65 23.83 -17.40
N LYS A 332 -17.61 23.33 -18.18
CA LYS A 332 -17.49 23.18 -19.64
C LYS A 332 -17.33 24.56 -20.27
N THR A 333 -16.10 24.97 -20.56
CA THR A 333 -15.83 26.10 -21.45
C THR A 333 -15.47 25.52 -22.82
N PRO A 334 -16.22 25.84 -23.90
CA PRO A 334 -15.86 25.40 -25.23
C PRO A 334 -14.67 26.24 -25.72
N GLY A 335 -13.48 25.64 -25.83
CA GLY A 335 -12.27 26.35 -26.20
C GLY A 335 -11.30 25.49 -27.01
N ARG A 336 -11.24 25.81 -28.31
CA ARG A 336 -10.26 25.47 -29.37
C ARG A 336 -9.16 24.46 -29.03
N HIS A 337 -9.17 23.35 -29.77
CA HIS A 337 -8.01 22.49 -29.98
C HIS A 337 -6.88 23.32 -30.60
N ARG A 338 -5.83 23.60 -29.82
CA ARG A 338 -4.49 23.86 -30.38
C ARG A 338 -3.84 22.49 -30.59
N PRO A 339 -3.17 22.25 -31.73
CA PRO A 339 -2.33 21.08 -31.84
C PRO A 339 -1.20 21.21 -30.81
N ASP A 340 -1.13 20.25 -29.90
CA ASP A 340 -0.02 20.15 -28.95
C ASP A 340 1.28 20.03 -29.75
N SER A 341 2.24 20.91 -29.43
CA SER A 341 3.60 20.82 -29.95
C SER A 341 4.17 19.44 -29.63
N ASP A 342 4.69 18.77 -30.66
CA ASP A 342 5.23 17.42 -30.59
C ASP A 342 6.22 17.28 -29.41
N PRO A 343 5.88 16.51 -28.36
CA PRO A 343 6.75 16.42 -27.21
C PRO A 343 7.95 15.55 -27.56
N PHE A 344 9.13 16.07 -27.26
CA PHE A 344 10.44 15.40 -27.33
C PHE A 344 10.34 13.87 -27.24
N THR A 345 10.87 13.18 -28.25
CA THR A 345 11.09 11.73 -28.20
C THR A 345 11.97 11.41 -27.00
N VAL A 346 11.35 10.93 -25.93
CA VAL A 346 12.07 10.51 -24.72
C VAL A 346 12.95 9.33 -25.10
N GLN A 347 14.26 9.49 -24.91
CA GLN A 347 15.22 8.41 -25.17
C GLN A 347 14.84 7.20 -24.31
N ARG A 348 14.82 6.01 -24.90
CA ARG A 348 14.16 4.82 -24.30
C ARG A 348 14.55 4.52 -22.85
N ASN A 349 15.75 4.83 -22.38
CA ASN A 349 16.12 4.55 -20.97
C ASN A 349 15.85 5.70 -20.01
N SER A 350 15.65 6.92 -20.52
CA SER A 350 15.65 8.17 -19.73
C SER A 350 14.48 8.34 -18.78
N ALA A 351 13.52 7.42 -18.81
CA ALA A 351 12.34 7.42 -17.97
C ALA A 351 12.12 6.09 -17.21
N LEU A 352 13.10 5.17 -17.20
CA LEU A 352 13.06 4.00 -16.32
C LEU A 352 13.39 4.41 -14.88
N ALA A 353 12.60 3.90 -13.94
CA ALA A 353 12.66 4.27 -12.53
C ALA A 353 13.05 3.06 -11.68
N VAL A 354 13.99 3.27 -10.77
CA VAL A 354 14.27 2.39 -9.64
C VAL A 354 13.67 3.04 -8.40
N ILE A 355 12.78 2.31 -7.71
CA ILE A 355 12.10 2.80 -6.53
C ILE A 355 12.85 2.26 -5.31
N GLU A 356 13.21 3.17 -4.41
CA GLU A 356 13.94 2.89 -3.19
C GLU A 356 13.07 3.25 -1.99
N GLY A 357 13.02 2.36 -1.00
CA GLY A 357 12.24 2.52 0.23
C GLY A 357 13.14 2.40 1.44
N ARG A 358 12.75 3.04 2.54
CA ARG A 358 13.48 2.92 3.80
C ARG A 358 13.41 1.49 4.32
N THR A 359 14.58 0.92 4.58
CA THR A 359 14.70 -0.32 5.37
C THR A 359 14.91 0.13 6.81
N GLN A 360 14.01 -0.27 7.70
CA GLN A 360 14.34 -0.28 9.12
C GLN A 360 15.08 -1.59 9.35
N GLU A 361 16.39 -1.51 9.58
CA GLU A 361 17.07 -2.63 10.23
C GLU A 361 16.37 -2.83 11.57
N SER A 362 15.80 -4.02 11.74
CA SER A 362 15.28 -4.41 13.05
C SER A 362 16.49 -4.53 13.96
N PRO A 363 16.52 -3.81 15.09
CA PRO A 363 17.65 -3.87 16.02
C PRO A 363 17.88 -5.28 16.57
#